data_AF-A0A3B4B9Z1-F1
#
_entry.id   AF-A0A3B4B9Z1-F1
#
_cell.length_a   1.000
_cell.length_b   1.000
_cell.length_c   1.000
_cell.angle_alpha   90.00
_cell.angle_beta   90.00
_cell.angle_gamma   90.00
#
_symmetry.space_group_name_H-M   'P 1'
#
loop_
_entity.id
_entity.type
_entity.pdbx_description
1 polymer ?
#
loop_
_entity_poly.entity_id
_entity_poly.type
_entity_poly.pdbx_seq_one_letter_code
_entity_poly.pdbx_strand_id
1 'polypeptide(L)'
;SDEFIRKDLNNEILGPVEQYLGVPYATAPIGDRRFQPPEAPGSWQEIRNATQFAPVCPQNVHGVLPEIMLPVWFTDNLDVAASYIQNQSEDCLYLNVYVPTEDGKYDLEMSIYVKMILSNISN
;
A
#
# COMPACT_ATOMS: atom_id res chain seq x y z
N SER A 1 -20.25 7.43 -13.21
CA SER A 1 -19.90 8.43 -12.19
C SER A 1 -18.99 7.72 -11.21
N ASP A 2 -17.69 7.74 -11.49
CA ASP A 2 -16.68 7.11 -10.64
C ASP A 2 -16.48 8.02 -9.43
N GLU A 3 -17.12 7.65 -8.33
CA GLU A 3 -17.05 8.37 -7.07
C GLU A 3 -15.69 8.07 -6.43
N PHE A 4 -14.73 8.97 -6.65
CA PHE A 4 -13.45 8.96 -5.95
C PHE A 4 -13.72 8.92 -4.44
N ILE A 5 -13.22 7.90 -3.75
CA ILE A 5 -13.42 7.76 -2.30
C ILE A 5 -12.60 8.85 -1.61
N ARG A 6 -13.24 9.99 -1.36
CA ARG A 6 -12.73 11.03 -0.45
C ARG A 6 -12.86 10.51 0.97
N LYS A 7 -11.73 10.45 1.68
CA LYS A 7 -11.71 10.06 3.08
C LYS A 7 -11.29 11.26 3.91
N ASP A 8 -12.24 11.76 4.71
CA ASP A 8 -11.93 12.68 5.78
C ASP A 8 -11.24 11.89 6.90
N LEU A 9 -9.98 12.21 7.17
CA LEU A 9 -9.28 11.66 8.32
C LEU A 9 -9.74 12.48 9.53
N ASN A 10 -10.57 11.89 10.39
CA ASN A 10 -11.23 12.53 11.55
C ASN A 10 -10.25 13.01 12.65
N ASN A 11 -9.30 13.86 12.32
CA ASN A 11 -8.58 14.70 13.27
C ASN A 11 -8.69 16.12 12.75
N GLU A 12 -9.07 17.08 13.61
CA GLU A 12 -9.22 18.52 13.29
C GLU A 12 -7.97 19.18 12.65
N ILE A 13 -6.87 18.43 12.54
CA ILE A 13 -5.57 18.83 11.98
C ILE A 13 -5.40 18.39 10.51
N LEU A 14 -6.08 17.33 10.06
CA LEU A 14 -5.88 16.75 8.73
C LEU A 14 -7.03 17.11 7.79
N GLY A 15 -6.70 17.74 6.67
CA GLY A 15 -7.65 18.02 5.60
C GLY A 15 -8.08 16.75 4.83
N PRO A 16 -9.09 16.87 3.93
CA PRO A 16 -9.55 15.77 3.12
C PRO A 16 -8.44 15.23 2.20
N VAL A 17 -8.39 13.91 2.02
CA VAL A 17 -7.41 13.23 1.17
C VAL A 17 -8.12 12.37 0.13
N GLU A 18 -7.72 12.51 -1.13
CA GLU A 18 -8.04 11.53 -2.17
C GLU A 18 -7.00 10.40 -2.16
N GLN A 19 -7.48 9.17 -2.28
CA GLN A 19 -6.63 7.98 -2.24
C GLN A 19 -6.79 7.13 -3.50
N TYR A 20 -5.66 6.66 -4.02
CA TYR A 20 -5.56 5.70 -5.11
C TYR A 20 -4.80 4.49 -4.60
N LEU A 21 -5.51 3.41 -4.32
CA LEU A 21 -4.99 2.21 -3.69
C LEU A 21 -4.76 1.09 -4.72
N GLY A 22 -3.68 0.34 -4.56
CA GLY A 22 -3.42 -0.83 -5.41
C GLY A 22 -3.08 -0.49 -6.86
N VAL A 23 -2.38 0.62 -7.11
CA VAL A 23 -1.96 1.03 -8.46
C VAL A 23 -0.70 0.25 -8.86
N PRO A 24 -0.71 -0.55 -9.95
CA PRO A 24 0.46 -1.34 -10.35
C PRO A 24 1.59 -0.41 -10.80
N TYR A 25 2.80 -0.63 -10.28
CA TYR A 25 4.00 0.11 -10.71
C TYR A 25 5.03 -0.76 -11.44
N ALA A 26 4.85 -2.08 -11.39
CA ALA A 26 5.68 -3.03 -12.10
C ALA A 26 4.89 -4.30 -12.43
N THR A 27 5.39 -5.08 -13.37
CA THR A 27 4.86 -6.41 -13.68
C THR A 27 5.17 -7.38 -12.53
N ALA A 28 4.22 -8.27 -12.21
CA ALA A 28 4.36 -9.25 -11.14
C ALA A 28 5.68 -10.06 -11.25
N PRO A 29 6.50 -10.13 -10.19
CA PRO A 29 7.80 -10.80 -10.17
C PRO A 29 7.67 -12.31 -9.93
N ILE A 30 6.73 -12.96 -10.62
CA ILE A 30 6.41 -14.38 -10.47
C ILE A 30 7.07 -15.24 -11.55
N GLY A 31 7.27 -16.53 -11.24
CA GLY A 31 7.85 -17.50 -12.19
C GLY A 31 9.24 -17.09 -12.65
N ASP A 32 9.45 -17.03 -13.96
CA ASP A 32 10.74 -16.67 -14.57
C ASP A 32 11.19 -15.23 -14.26
N ARG A 33 10.29 -14.38 -13.76
CA ARG A 33 10.57 -12.99 -13.35
C ARG A 33 11.03 -12.88 -11.90
N ARG A 34 10.98 -13.98 -11.13
CA ARG A 34 11.42 -13.98 -9.73
C ARG A 34 12.91 -13.64 -9.67
N PHE A 35 13.26 -12.70 -8.78
CA PHE A 35 14.61 -12.16 -8.61
C PHE A 35 15.18 -11.38 -9.80
N GLN A 36 14.37 -11.07 -10.81
CA GLN A 36 14.74 -10.13 -11.87
C GLN A 36 14.44 -8.69 -11.44
N PRO A 37 15.11 -7.69 -12.04
CA PRO A 37 14.72 -6.30 -11.87
C PRO A 37 13.24 -6.09 -12.23
N PRO A 38 12.53 -5.19 -11.52
CA PRO A 38 11.14 -4.89 -11.84
C PRO A 38 11.02 -4.32 -13.24
N GLU A 39 10.09 -4.87 -14.03
CA GLU A 39 9.75 -4.37 -15.34
C GLU A 39 8.51 -3.48 -15.28
N ALA A 40 8.39 -2.53 -16.21
CA ALA A 40 7.21 -1.67 -16.32
C ALA A 40 5.92 -2.52 -16.37
N PRO A 41 4.83 -2.06 -15.74
CA PRO A 41 3.56 -2.76 -15.81
C PRO A 41 3.03 -2.70 -17.24
N GLY A 42 2.29 -3.74 -17.65
CA GLY A 42 1.57 -3.71 -18.92
C GLY A 42 0.61 -2.52 -18.97
N SER A 43 0.53 -1.86 -20.12
CA SER A 43 -0.46 -0.79 -20.34
C SER A 43 -1.88 -1.36 -20.24
N TRP A 44 -2.80 -0.62 -19.64
CA TRP A 44 -4.23 -0.91 -19.63
C TRP A 44 -5.00 0.14 -20.43
N GLN A 45 -6.07 -0.27 -21.11
CA GLN A 45 -6.87 0.62 -21.95
C GLN A 45 -8.06 1.24 -21.21
N GLU A 46 -8.59 0.52 -20.22
CA GLU A 46 -9.81 0.90 -19.49
C GLU A 46 -9.49 1.49 -18.11
N ILE A 47 -10.47 2.19 -17.52
CA ILE A 47 -10.33 2.71 -16.16
C ILE A 47 -10.13 1.55 -15.17
N ARG A 48 -9.06 1.62 -14.38
CA ARG A 48 -8.73 0.64 -13.35
C ARG A 48 -9.32 1.07 -12.01
N ASN A 49 -9.97 0.14 -11.31
CA ASN A 49 -10.43 0.36 -9.95
C ASN A 49 -9.22 0.46 -9.00
N ALA A 50 -9.05 1.61 -8.35
CA ALA A 50 -7.99 1.91 -7.39
C ALA A 50 -8.56 2.27 -6.00
N THR A 51 -9.63 1.59 -5.58
CA THR A 51 -10.30 1.85 -4.28
C THR A 51 -9.91 0.87 -3.18
N GLN A 52 -9.11 -0.14 -3.49
CA GLN A 52 -8.79 -1.24 -2.58
C GLN A 52 -7.29 -1.49 -2.53
N PHE A 53 -6.78 -1.87 -1.36
CA PHE A 53 -5.40 -2.31 -1.22
C PHE A 53 -5.16 -3.61 -2.01
N ALA A 54 -4.04 -3.65 -2.73
CA ALA A 54 -3.53 -4.87 -3.34
C ALA A 54 -2.89 -5.79 -2.27
N PRO A 55 -2.64 -7.07 -2.60
CA PRO A 55 -1.90 -7.96 -1.71
C PRO A 55 -0.55 -7.37 -1.32
N VAL A 56 -0.14 -7.59 -0.08
CA VAL A 56 1.23 -7.27 0.33
C VAL A 56 2.17 -8.38 -0.13
N CYS A 57 3.45 -8.05 -0.24
CA CYS A 57 4.43 -9.07 -0.58
C CYS A 57 4.64 -10.07 0.57
N PRO A 58 5.13 -11.29 0.28
CA PRO A 58 5.36 -12.30 1.29
C PRO A 58 6.36 -11.82 2.34
N GLN A 59 5.96 -11.82 3.60
CA GLN A 59 6.77 -11.39 4.73
C GLN A 59 6.40 -12.18 6.00
N ASN A 60 7.43 -12.62 6.72
CA ASN A 60 7.28 -13.31 7.99
C ASN A 60 7.11 -12.29 9.12
N VAL A 61 5.87 -11.87 9.38
CA VAL A 61 5.56 -10.99 10.53
C VAL A 61 5.52 -11.77 11.84
N HIS A 62 5.16 -13.05 11.76
CA HIS A 62 5.20 -14.01 12.86
C HIS A 62 6.32 -15.02 12.60
N GLY A 63 7.44 -14.92 13.32
CA GLY A 63 8.50 -15.91 13.13
C GLY A 63 9.79 -15.74 13.92
N VAL A 64 10.03 -14.57 14.54
CA VAL A 64 11.30 -14.37 15.25
C VAL A 64 11.18 -14.70 16.73
N LEU A 65 10.05 -14.37 17.38
CA LEU A 65 9.81 -14.60 18.80
C LEU A 65 8.31 -14.77 19.10
N PRO A 66 7.93 -15.55 20.13
CA PRO A 66 6.57 -15.54 20.68
C PRO A 66 6.17 -14.12 21.06
N GLU A 67 4.89 -13.76 20.86
CA GLU A 67 4.36 -12.42 21.16
C GLU A 67 4.67 -11.95 22.59
N ILE A 68 4.68 -12.89 23.54
CA ILE A 68 5.04 -12.69 24.95
C ILE A 68 6.50 -12.24 25.18
N MET A 69 7.35 -12.35 24.16
CA MET A 69 8.78 -12.07 24.22
C MET A 69 9.14 -10.79 23.46
N LEU A 70 8.16 -10.16 22.79
CA LEU A 70 8.33 -8.87 22.13
C LEU A 70 8.08 -7.74 23.13
N PRO A 71 8.84 -6.63 23.07
CA PRO A 71 8.56 -5.47 23.90
C PRO A 71 7.14 -4.94 23.67
N VAL A 72 6.47 -4.44 24.71
CA VAL A 72 5.09 -3.93 24.61
C VAL A 72 4.92 -2.85 23.53
N TRP A 73 5.90 -1.96 23.37
CA TRP A 73 5.90 -0.95 22.31
C TRP A 73 5.97 -1.55 20.89
N PHE A 74 6.46 -2.78 20.76
CA PHE A 74 6.51 -3.51 19.49
C PHE A 74 5.16 -4.20 19.18
N THR A 75 4.41 -4.61 20.21
CA THR A 75 3.10 -5.26 20.06
C THR A 75 1.95 -4.27 19.85
N ASP A 76 2.05 -3.04 20.35
CA ASP A 76 0.96 -2.04 20.30
C ASP A 76 0.46 -1.69 18.88
N ASN A 77 1.31 -1.84 17.86
CA ASN A 77 0.93 -1.62 16.45
C ASN A 77 0.85 -2.92 15.64
N LEU A 78 1.13 -4.06 16.27
CA LEU A 78 1.30 -5.34 15.56
C LEU A 78 -0.05 -5.90 15.13
N ASP A 79 -1.11 -5.75 15.93
CA ASP A 79 -2.47 -6.16 15.56
C ASP A 79 -3.00 -5.37 14.37
N VAL A 80 -2.78 -4.04 14.39
CA VAL A 80 -3.15 -3.15 13.29
C VAL A 80 -2.38 -3.55 12.04
N ALA A 81 -1.05 -3.70 12.11
CA ALA A 81 -0.23 -4.11 10.99
C ALA A 81 -0.61 -5.51 10.48
N ALA A 82 -0.88 -6.46 11.37
CA ALA A 82 -1.26 -7.81 11.04
C ALA A 82 -2.54 -7.85 10.20
N SER A 83 -3.51 -6.97 10.45
CA SER A 83 -4.72 -6.87 9.62
C SER A 83 -4.42 -6.47 8.15
N TYR A 84 -3.41 -5.63 7.93
CA TYR A 84 -2.99 -5.21 6.58
C TYR A 84 -2.08 -6.23 5.88
N ILE A 85 -1.53 -7.21 6.61
CA ILE A 85 -0.54 -8.17 6.10
C ILE A 85 -1.13 -9.59 5.92
N GLN A 86 -2.45 -9.77 6.11
CA GLN A 86 -3.10 -11.07 5.95
C GLN A 86 -3.07 -11.58 4.49
N ASN A 87 -3.32 -10.69 3.53
CA ASN A 87 -3.40 -11.05 2.12
C ASN A 87 -2.01 -10.91 1.46
N GLN A 88 -1.23 -11.99 1.45
CA GLN A 88 0.12 -12.02 0.90
C GLN A 88 0.16 -12.71 -0.47
N SER A 89 0.89 -12.14 -1.42
CA SER A 89 1.12 -12.71 -2.76
C SER A 89 2.46 -12.23 -3.32
N GLU A 90 3.12 -13.03 -4.15
CA GLU A 90 4.28 -12.54 -4.93
C GLU A 90 3.87 -11.52 -6.01
N ASP A 91 2.60 -11.50 -6.43
CA ASP A 91 2.02 -10.38 -7.18
C ASP A 91 1.61 -9.25 -6.22
N CYS A 92 2.59 -8.42 -5.86
CA CYS A 92 2.46 -7.38 -4.84
C CYS A 92 3.10 -6.03 -5.21
N LEU A 93 3.55 -5.84 -6.46
CA LEU A 93 4.21 -4.61 -6.90
C LEU A 93 3.20 -3.49 -7.22
N TYR A 94 2.54 -3.02 -6.17
CA TYR A 94 1.53 -1.98 -6.20
C TYR A 94 1.89 -0.80 -5.28
N LEU A 95 1.42 0.39 -5.63
CA LEU A 95 1.54 1.62 -4.85
C LEU A 95 0.19 2.06 -4.32
N ASN A 96 0.25 2.82 -3.23
CA ASN A 96 -0.87 3.61 -2.75
C ASN A 96 -0.47 5.08 -2.79
N VAL A 97 -1.30 5.91 -3.43
CA VAL A 97 -1.08 7.35 -3.61
C VAL A 97 -2.11 8.11 -2.80
N TYR A 98 -1.66 9.09 -2.04
CA TYR A 98 -2.51 9.96 -1.23
C TYR A 98 -2.27 11.40 -1.63
N VAL A 99 -3.34 12.07 -2.03
CA VAL A 99 -3.33 13.45 -2.53
C VAL A 99 -4.15 14.31 -1.57
N PRO A 100 -3.51 15.19 -0.79
CA PRO A 100 -4.20 16.17 0.02
C PRO A 100 -5.07 17.09 -0.84
N THR A 101 -6.24 17.45 -0.32
CA THR A 101 -7.15 18.39 -0.96
C THR A 101 -7.57 19.45 0.04
N GLU A 102 -7.82 20.66 -0.45
CA GLU A 102 -8.38 21.78 0.32
C GLU A 102 -9.58 22.32 -0.44
N ASP A 103 -10.75 22.37 0.20
CA ASP A 103 -12.02 22.81 -0.43
C ASP A 103 -12.35 22.12 -1.77
N GLY A 104 -11.96 20.85 -1.92
CA GLY A 104 -12.15 20.10 -3.16
C GLY A 104 -11.23 20.51 -4.31
N LYS A 105 -10.18 21.29 -4.03
CA LYS A 105 -9.10 21.61 -4.96
C LYS A 105 -7.83 20.88 -4.53
N TYR A 106 -7.01 20.55 -5.51
CA TYR A 106 -5.67 20.01 -5.25
C TYR A 106 -4.80 21.12 -4.67
N ASP A 107 -4.35 20.91 -3.44
CA ASP A 107 -3.30 21.73 -2.87
C ASP A 107 -1.95 21.24 -3.41
N LEU A 108 -1.49 21.90 -4.48
CA LEU A 108 -0.22 21.58 -5.14
C LEU A 108 1.00 22.09 -4.35
N GLU A 109 0.80 22.89 -3.31
CA GLU A 109 1.87 23.25 -2.37
C GLU A 109 2.12 22.12 -1.36
N MET A 110 1.13 21.26 -1.13
CA MET A 110 1.24 20.09 -0.26
C MET A 110 1.90 18.89 -0.96
N SER A 111 2.70 18.13 -0.21
CA SER A 111 3.42 16.97 -0.75
C SER A 111 2.49 15.78 -1.03
N ILE A 112 2.63 15.17 -2.22
CA ILE A 112 1.99 13.88 -2.54
C ILE A 112 2.72 12.77 -1.79
N TYR A 113 1.98 11.92 -1.10
CA TYR A 113 2.54 10.77 -0.41
C TYR A 113 2.34 9.49 -1.21
N VAL A 114 3.46 8.79 -1.48
CA VAL A 114 3.47 7.50 -2.17
C VAL A 114 3.98 6.44 -1.19
N LYS A 115 3.11 5.49 -0.83
CA LYS A 115 3.48 4.36 0.01
C LYS A 115 3.83 3.17 -0.87
N MET A 116 5.11 2.79 -0.85
CA MET A 116 5.61 1.55 -1.46
C MET A 116 5.81 0.51 -0.36
N ILE A 117 5.20 -0.66 -0.50
CA ILE A 117 5.43 -1.79 0.41
C ILE A 117 6.52 -2.65 -0.23
N LEU A 118 7.76 -2.42 0.17
CA LEU A 118 8.89 -3.23 -0.26
C LEU A 118 9.01 -4.44 0.68
N SER A 119 8.91 -5.65 0.15
CA SER A 119 9.47 -6.83 0.82
C SER A 119 10.87 -7.12 0.30
N ASN A 120 11.71 -7.64 1.16
CA ASN A 120 12.81 -8.48 0.70
C ASN A 120 12.21 -9.73 0.06
N ILE A 121 12.21 -9.80 -1.28
CA ILE A 121 12.07 -11.06 -2.00
C ILE A 121 13.41 -11.78 -1.81
N SER A 122 13.69 -12.23 -0.58
CA SER A 122 14.87 -13.03 -0.27
C SER A 122 14.58 -14.49 -0.59
N ASN A 123 15.62 -15.19 -1.04
CA ASN A 123 15.62 -16.62 -1.31
C ASN A 123 15.20 -17.44 -0.10
#